data_AF-A0A9P6XUC7-F1
#
_entry.id   AF-A0A9P6XUC7-F1
#
_cell.length_a   1.000
_cell.length_b   1.000
_cell.length_c   1.000
_cell.angle_alpha   90.00
_cell.angle_beta   90.00
_cell.angle_gamma   90.00
#
_symmetry.space_group_name_H-M   'P 1'
#
loop_
_entity.id
_entity.type
_entity.pdbx_description
1 polymer ?
#
loop_
_entity_poly.entity_id
_entity_poly.type
_entity_poly.pdbx_seq_one_letter_code
_entity_poly.pdbx_strand_id
1 'polypeptide(L)'
;MLVLGAGPGGYSAAFRAADLGLSVVLVERYETLGGVCLNVGCIPSQALLHNAALRRAQDRPGQAARLQGQRGCQADRRSGRHGEGAQGHRGARRGRIRR
;
A
#
# COMPACT_ATOMS: atom_id res chain seq x y z
N MET A 1 -19.16 3.52 -11.73
CA MET A 1 -18.88 3.59 -10.28
C MET A 1 -18.15 4.89 -9.98
N LEU A 2 -18.56 5.62 -8.94
CA LEU A 2 -17.91 6.84 -8.48
C LEU A 2 -17.24 6.57 -7.13
N VAL A 3 -15.96 6.90 -7.01
CA VAL A 3 -15.18 6.75 -5.77
C VAL A 3 -14.70 8.13 -5.33
N LEU A 4 -15.07 8.51 -4.10
CA LEU A 4 -14.68 9.77 -3.48
C LEU A 4 -13.56 9.51 -2.47
N GLY A 5 -12.37 10.06 -2.75
CA GLY A 5 -11.15 9.88 -1.98
C GLY A 5 -10.24 8.79 -2.55
N ALA A 6 -8.96 9.13 -2.75
CA ALA A 6 -7.90 8.26 -3.27
C ALA A 6 -6.96 7.75 -2.16
N GLY A 7 -7.50 7.51 -0.95
CA GLY A 7 -6.80 6.78 0.10
C GLY A 7 -6.69 5.28 -0.19
N PRO A 8 -6.01 4.48 0.67
CA PRO A 8 -5.79 3.05 0.45
C PRO A 8 -7.05 2.23 0.23
N GLY A 9 -8.17 2.57 0.88
CA GLY A 9 -9.45 1.93 0.60
C GLY A 9 -10.05 2.36 -0.74
N GLY A 10 -10.00 3.66 -1.05
CA GLY A 10 -10.62 4.25 -2.22
C GLY A 10 -9.95 3.83 -3.53
N TYR A 11 -8.63 4.01 -3.66
CA TYR A 11 -7.95 3.58 -4.88
C TYR A 11 -7.97 2.07 -5.05
N SER A 12 -7.93 1.28 -3.96
CA SER A 12 -8.00 -0.19 -4.05
C SER A 12 -9.37 -0.66 -4.53
N ALA A 13 -10.46 -0.06 -4.02
CA ALA A 13 -11.81 -0.33 -4.50
C ALA A 13 -11.99 0.12 -5.95
N ALA A 14 -11.42 1.27 -6.32
CA ALA A 14 -11.47 1.78 -7.68
C ALA A 14 -10.74 0.86 -8.67
N PHE A 15 -9.53 0.39 -8.33
CA PHE A 15 -8.80 -0.55 -9.17
C PHE A 15 -9.52 -1.89 -9.26
N ARG A 16 -10.02 -2.42 -8.14
CA ARG A 16 -10.76 -3.68 -8.16
C ARG A 16 -12.00 -3.60 -9.04
N ALA A 17 -12.73 -2.49 -8.99
CA ALA A 17 -13.90 -2.27 -9.84
C ALA A 17 -13.52 -2.12 -11.33
N ALA A 18 -12.39 -1.47 -11.62
CA ALA A 18 -11.86 -1.38 -12.98
C ALA A 18 -11.43 -2.75 -13.54
N ASP A 19 -10.80 -3.60 -12.71
CA ASP A 19 -10.43 -4.98 -13.08
C ASP A 19 -11.65 -5.84 -13.41
N LEU A 20 -12.79 -5.56 -12.79
CA LEU A 20 -14.08 -6.20 -13.09
C LEU A 20 -14.77 -5.61 -14.34
N GLY A 21 -14.12 -4.70 -15.07
CA GLY A 21 -14.63 -4.09 -16.29
C GLY A 21 -15.62 -2.94 -16.06
N LEU A 22 -15.80 -2.49 -14.82
CA LEU A 22 -16.65 -1.33 -14.54
C LEU A 22 -15.93 -0.04 -14.92
N SER A 23 -16.67 0.91 -15.49
CA SER A 23 -16.17 2.28 -15.62
C SER A 23 -16.12 2.94 -14.25
N VAL A 24 -14.93 3.41 -13.84
CA VAL A 24 -14.68 4.02 -12.53
C VAL A 24 -14.18 5.44 -12.70
N VAL A 25 -14.77 6.36 -11.95
CA VAL A 25 -14.25 7.73 -11.78
C VAL A 25 -13.76 7.84 -10.33
N LEU A 26 -12.49 8.17 -10.15
CA LEU A 26 -11.88 8.42 -8.86
C LEU A 26 -11.69 9.94 -8.70
N VAL A 27 -12.25 10.50 -7.63
CA VAL A 27 -12.17 11.93 -7.33
C VAL A 27 -11.41 12.13 -6.04
N GLU A 28 -10.36 12.94 -6.08
CA GLU A 28 -9.58 13.34 -4.91
C GLU A 28 -9.51 14.86 -4.86
N ARG A 29 -9.60 15.44 -3.66
CA ARG A 29 -9.53 16.89 -3.45
C ARG A 29 -8.11 17.42 -3.48
N TYR A 30 -7.12 16.56 -3.19
CA TYR A 30 -5.71 16.91 -3.17
C TYR A 30 -5.06 16.63 -4.52
N GLU A 31 -4.02 17.38 -4.86
CA GLU A 31 -3.24 17.19 -6.09
C GLU A 31 -2.50 15.84 -6.13
N THR A 32 -2.18 15.29 -4.95
CA THR A 32 -1.49 14.02 -4.79
C THR A 32 -2.46 12.90 -4.42
N LEU A 33 -2.34 11.76 -5.09
CA LEU A 33 -3.04 10.52 -4.74
C LEU A 33 -2.46 9.87 -3.47
N GLY A 34 -3.19 8.90 -2.89
CA GLY A 34 -2.71 8.06 -1.79
C GLY A 34 -3.24 8.43 -0.41
N GLY A 35 -3.90 9.59 -0.28
CA GLY A 35 -4.53 10.04 0.95
C GLY A 35 -3.58 10.08 2.15
N VAL A 36 -4.12 9.87 3.35
CA VAL A 36 -3.35 9.96 4.59
C VAL A 36 -2.23 8.93 4.65
N CYS A 37 -2.51 7.65 4.36
CA CYS A 37 -1.52 6.59 4.55
C CYS A 37 -0.23 6.80 3.77
N LEU A 38 -0.34 7.26 2.52
CA LEU A 38 0.83 7.51 1.67
C LEU A 38 1.54 8.82 2.04
N ASN A 39 0.78 9.89 2.25
CA ASN A 39 1.36 11.24 2.28
C ASN A 39 1.78 11.68 3.69
N VAL A 40 1.01 11.35 4.72
CA VAL A 40 1.22 11.85 6.10
C VAL A 40 0.94 10.81 7.18
N GLY A 41 0.94 9.54 6.81
CA GLY A 41 0.46 8.45 7.67
C GLY A 41 1.51 7.36 7.88
N CYS A 42 1.07 6.12 7.73
CA CYS A 42 1.87 4.94 8.05
C CYS A 42 3.15 4.85 7.21
N ILE A 43 3.11 5.20 5.91
CA ILE A 43 4.27 5.06 5.03
C ILE A 43 5.44 5.97 5.46
N PRO A 44 5.26 7.30 5.60
CA PRO A 44 6.35 8.16 6.05
C PRO A 44 6.77 7.84 7.49
N SER A 45 5.83 7.47 8.36
CA SER A 45 6.14 7.06 9.74
C SER A 45 7.06 5.82 9.80
N GLN A 46 6.74 4.78 9.03
CA GLN A 46 7.57 3.57 8.98
C GLN A 46 8.92 3.83 8.32
N ALA A 47 8.98 4.68 7.29
CA ALA A 47 10.25 5.06 6.66
C ALA A 47 11.18 5.79 7.65
N LEU A 48 10.64 6.73 8.43
CA LEU A 48 11.42 7.44 9.46
C LEU A 48 11.91 6.51 10.56
N LEU A 49 11.05 5.60 11.06
CA LEU A 49 11.44 4.62 12.06
C LEU A 49 12.52 3.65 11.52
N HIS A 50 12.45 3.30 10.24
CA HIS A 50 13.47 2.50 9.58
C HIS A 50 14.81 3.24 9.49
N ASN A 51 14.79 4.49 9.04
CA ASN A 51 16.00 5.32 8.96
C ASN A 51 16.62 5.57 10.34
N ALA A 52 15.81 5.81 11.37
CA ALA A 52 16.28 5.94 12.74
C ALA A 52 16.92 4.64 13.24
N ALA A 53 16.37 3.47 12.86
CA ALA A 53 16.98 2.19 13.17
C ALA A 53 18.32 1.98 12.46
N LEU A 54 18.42 2.36 11.18
CA LEU A 54 19.67 2.32 10.42
C LEU A 54 20.74 3.22 11.04
N ARG A 55 20.39 4.46 11.39
CA ARG A 55 21.31 5.40 12.05
C ARG A 55 21.83 4.85 13.38
N ARG A 56 20.93 4.32 14.22
CA ARG A 56 21.30 3.69 15.50
C ARG A 56 22.19 2.46 15.34
N ALA A 57 21.99 1.70 14.27
CA ALA A 57 22.82 0.55 13.95
C ALA A 57 24.24 0.95 13.50
N GLN A 58 24.39 2.10 12.84
CA GLN A 58 25.70 2.68 12.50
C GLN A 58 26.43 3.21 13.74
N ASP A 59 25.72 3.90 14.63
CA ASP A 59 26.31 4.49 15.84
C ASP A 59 26.65 3.45 16.92
N ARG A 60 25.96 2.30 16.94
CA ARG A 60 26.24 1.18 17.86
C ARG A 60 26.24 -0.15 17.10
N PRO A 61 27.39 -0.59 16.56
CA PRO A 61 27.52 -1.87 15.87
C PRO A 61 27.22 -3.01 16.86
N GLY A 62 26.04 -3.64 16.72
CA GLY A 62 25.56 -4.73 17.59
C GLY A 62 24.04 -4.79 17.79
N GLN A 63 23.29 -3.73 17.46
CA GLN A 63 21.83 -3.66 17.72
C GLN A 63 20.94 -3.82 16.48
N ALA A 64 21.52 -3.92 15.28
CA ALA A 64 20.77 -4.02 14.01
C ALA A 64 19.88 -5.28 13.92
N ALA A 65 20.31 -6.39 14.52
CA ALA A 65 19.72 -7.71 14.31
C ALA A 65 18.30 -7.89 14.91
N ARG A 66 17.87 -7.07 15.88
CA ARG A 66 16.57 -7.28 16.56
C ARG A 66 15.36 -6.70 15.83
N LEU A 67 15.54 -5.86 14.81
CA LEU A 67 14.45 -5.06 14.23
C LEU A 67 13.88 -5.59 12.91
N GLN A 68 14.54 -6.58 12.29
CA GLN A 68 14.09 -7.23 11.05
C GLN A 68 13.26 -8.51 11.32
N GLY A 69 13.44 -9.15 12.47
CA GLY A 69 12.76 -10.42 12.82
C GLY A 69 11.27 -10.32 13.21
N GLN A 70 10.65 -9.14 13.22
CA GLN A 70 9.28 -8.96 13.78
C GLN A 70 8.28 -8.24 12.87
N ARG A 71 8.62 -7.95 11.61
CA ARG A 71 7.75 -7.11 10.75
C ARG A 71 7.06 -7.84 9.60
N GLY A 72 7.18 -9.15 9.50
CA GLY A 72 6.42 -9.97 8.54
C GLY A 72 5.01 -10.35 9.01
N CYS A 73 4.66 -10.18 10.29
CA CYS A 73 3.49 -10.84 10.88
C CYS A 73 2.47 -9.94 11.59
N GLN A 74 2.57 -8.60 11.54
CA GLN A 74 1.62 -7.72 12.24
C GLN A 74 0.48 -7.19 11.34
N ALA A 75 0.67 -7.13 10.02
CA ALA A 75 -0.40 -6.75 9.09
C ALA A 75 -1.26 -7.95 8.63
N ASP A 76 -0.73 -9.18 8.70
CA ASP A 76 -1.32 -10.39 8.11
C ASP A 76 -1.86 -11.40 9.16
N ARG A 77 -1.81 -11.08 10.46
CA ARG A 77 -2.35 -11.98 11.51
C ARG A 77 -3.84 -11.82 11.82
N ARG A 78 -4.60 -11.08 10.99
CA ARG A 78 -6.07 -10.98 11.10
C ARG A 78 -6.86 -11.61 9.95
N SER A 79 -6.21 -12.14 8.91
CA SER A 79 -6.87 -12.87 7.81
C SER A 79 -6.50 -14.35 7.85
N GLY A 80 -6.87 -15.01 8.95
CA GLY A 80 -7.04 -16.46 8.88
C GLY A 80 -8.27 -16.78 8.03
N ARG A 81 -8.06 -17.16 6.76
CA ARG A 81 -8.64 -18.35 6.07
C ARG A 81 -8.78 -18.14 4.54
N HIS A 82 -8.43 -19.20 3.81
CA HIS A 82 -8.57 -19.46 2.36
C HIS A 82 -7.54 -18.74 1.47
N GLY A 83 -6.68 -19.41 0.69
CA GLY A 83 -6.89 -20.62 -0.10
C GLY A 83 -7.02 -20.22 -1.58
N GLU A 84 -6.11 -20.73 -2.42
CA GLU A 84 -6.22 -20.84 -3.89
C GLU A 84 -5.88 -19.62 -4.79
N GLY A 85 -4.82 -19.81 -5.58
CA GLY A 85 -4.86 -19.69 -7.05
C GLY A 85 -5.09 -18.33 -7.71
N ALA A 86 -4.03 -17.75 -8.29
CA ALA A 86 -4.11 -17.07 -9.59
C ALA A 86 -2.70 -16.79 -10.15
N GLN A 87 -2.00 -17.84 -10.56
CA GLN A 87 -0.90 -17.70 -11.52
C GLN A 87 -1.50 -17.57 -12.92
N GLY A 88 -1.25 -16.41 -13.53
CA GLY A 88 -1.26 -16.23 -14.98
C GLY A 88 -2.57 -15.73 -15.57
N HIS A 89 -2.59 -14.48 -16.03
CA HIS A 89 -3.01 -14.21 -17.41
C HIS A 89 -2.43 -12.89 -17.93
N ARG A 90 -1.79 -13.00 -19.09
CA ARG A 90 -1.18 -11.96 -19.91
C ARG A 90 -2.26 -10.96 -20.37
N GLY A 91 -1.95 -9.65 -20.35
CA GLY A 91 -2.73 -8.68 -21.12
C GLY A 91 -3.01 -7.33 -20.46
N ALA A 92 -1.97 -6.61 -20.04
CA ALA A 92 -2.11 -5.22 -19.58
C ALA A 92 -2.54 -4.28 -20.73
N ARG A 93 -3.85 -4.21 -21.04
CA ARG A 93 -4.41 -3.13 -21.87
C ARG A 93 -4.97 -2.03 -20.96
N ARG A 94 -4.04 -1.16 -20.57
CA ARG A 94 -4.14 0.21 -20.03
C ARG A 94 -5.56 0.81 -19.99
N GLY A 95 -6.19 0.75 -18.81
CA GLY A 95 -7.30 1.64 -18.45
C GLY A 95 -6.77 3.07 -18.32
N ARG A 96 -7.23 3.96 -19.21
CA ARG A 96 -6.84 5.37 -19.25
C ARG A 96 -7.52 6.11 -18.08
N ILE A 97 -6.82 6.24 -16.96
CA ILE A 97 -7.14 7.24 -15.93
C ILE A 97 -6.92 8.60 -16.58
N ARG A 98 -8.01 9.25 -17.00
CA ARG A 98 -7.95 10.60 -17.57
C ARG A 98 -7.63 11.57 -16.42
N ARG A 99 -6.56 12.34 -16.60
CA ARG A 99 -6.24 13.53 -15.81
C ARG A 99 -7.25 14.63 -16.12
#